data_AF-A0A7C6YC61-F1
#
_entry.id   AF-A0A7C6YC61-F1
#
_cell.length_a   1.000
_cell.length_b   1.000
_cell.length_c   1.000
_cell.angle_alpha   90.00
_cell.angle_beta   90.00
_cell.angle_gamma   90.00
#
_symmetry.space_group_name_H-M   'P 1'
#
loop_
_entity.id
_entity.type
_entity.pdbx_description
1 polymer ?
#
loop_
_entity_poly.entity_id
_entity_poly.type
_entity_poly.pdbx_seq_one_letter_code
_entity_poly.pdbx_strand_id
1 'polypeptide(L)'
;MLVALAGCTAPEEVEETEPVTLNLSVAASLTDAMQEIEQLYTDENSHVSIEFNFGSSGSLQQQIEQGAPTDIFMSAASKQMNELEEKDLLLEDTRIDLLQNELVLVVPKGFTGIAEFSDLAKDDIALISIGDPESVPAGKYAQE
;
A
#
# COMPACT_ATOMS: atom_id res chain seq x y z
N MET A 1 -51.22 -25.76 42.57
CA MET A 1 -49.95 -25.01 42.49
C MET A 1 -49.09 -25.68 41.43
N LEU A 2 -49.07 -25.11 40.22
CA LEU A 2 -47.91 -25.13 39.33
C LEU A 2 -48.20 -24.08 38.25
N VAL A 3 -47.63 -22.88 38.42
CA VAL A 3 -47.65 -21.80 37.43
C VAL A 3 -46.35 -21.97 36.65
N ALA A 4 -46.45 -22.37 35.39
CA ALA A 4 -45.30 -22.43 34.49
C ALA A 4 -45.05 -21.02 33.93
N LEU A 5 -43.95 -20.40 34.35
CA LEU A 5 -43.42 -19.18 33.73
C LEU A 5 -42.65 -19.59 32.47
N ALA A 6 -43.24 -19.37 31.30
CA ALA A 6 -42.52 -19.40 30.03
C ALA A 6 -41.72 -18.09 29.90
N GLY A 7 -40.41 -18.16 30.14
CA GLY A 7 -39.49 -17.08 29.83
C GLY A 7 -39.24 -17.04 28.32
N CYS A 8 -39.73 -16.01 27.65
CA CYS A 8 -39.26 -15.67 26.30
C CYS A 8 -37.86 -15.07 26.42
N THR A 9 -36.83 -15.90 26.27
CA THR A 9 -35.52 -15.42 25.82
C THR A 9 -35.66 -15.20 24.31
N ALA A 10 -35.68 -13.93 23.88
CA ALA A 10 -35.47 -13.62 22.47
C ALA A 10 -34.08 -14.17 22.10
N PRO A 11 -33.94 -14.87 20.95
CA PRO A 11 -32.61 -15.17 20.43
C PRO A 11 -31.92 -13.81 20.21
N GLU A 12 -30.71 -13.63 20.72
CA GLU A 12 -29.84 -12.59 20.18
C GLU A 12 -29.66 -12.94 18.69
N GLU A 13 -30.22 -12.11 17.81
CA GLU A 13 -29.87 -12.14 16.40
C GLU A 13 -28.39 -11.77 16.33
N VAL A 14 -27.55 -12.79 16.21
CA VAL A 14 -26.18 -12.61 15.75
C VAL A 14 -26.33 -12.10 14.33
N GLU A 15 -26.12 -10.80 14.11
CA GLU A 15 -26.01 -10.27 12.76
C GLU A 15 -24.81 -10.94 12.12
N GLU A 16 -25.06 -11.97 11.31
CA GLU A 16 -24.03 -12.57 10.47
C GLU A 16 -23.62 -11.51 9.45
N THR A 17 -22.51 -10.83 9.73
CA THR A 17 -21.85 -9.94 8.80
C THR A 17 -21.47 -10.72 7.55
N GLU A 18 -22.03 -10.34 6.40
CA GLU A 18 -21.74 -11.01 5.13
C GLU A 18 -20.23 -10.97 4.82
N PRO A 19 -19.66 -12.02 4.23
CA PRO A 19 -18.26 -12.01 3.82
C PRO A 19 -17.98 -10.90 2.80
N VAL A 20 -16.94 -10.09 3.07
CA VAL A 20 -16.50 -9.00 2.18
C VAL A 20 -15.05 -9.25 1.76
N THR A 21 -14.74 -9.02 0.49
CA THR A 21 -13.36 -9.04 -0.01
C THR A 21 -12.95 -7.64 -0.45
N LEU A 22 -11.85 -7.13 0.12
CA LEU A 22 -11.26 -5.83 -0.25
C LEU A 22 -10.07 -6.03 -1.19
N ASN A 23 -10.08 -5.35 -2.33
CA ASN A 23 -9.03 -5.39 -3.34
C ASN A 23 -8.09 -4.19 -3.19
N LEU A 24 -6.85 -4.44 -2.79
CA LEU A 24 -5.87 -3.41 -2.46
C LEU A 24 -4.75 -3.38 -3.50
N SER A 25 -4.67 -2.31 -4.29
CA SER A 25 -3.53 -2.03 -5.17
C SER A 25 -2.49 -1.22 -4.40
N VAL A 26 -1.35 -1.81 -4.07
CA VAL A 26 -0.40 -1.24 -3.09
C VAL A 26 1.01 -1.19 -3.66
N ALA A 27 1.68 -0.05 -3.49
CA ALA A 27 3.09 0.08 -3.82
C ALA A 27 3.93 -1.00 -3.11
N ALA A 28 4.81 -1.67 -3.87
CA ALA A 28 5.58 -2.81 -3.38
C ALA A 28 6.44 -2.50 -2.13
N SER A 29 6.82 -1.24 -1.90
CA SER A 29 7.54 -0.81 -0.69
C SER A 29 6.74 -0.95 0.60
N LEU A 30 5.42 -1.14 0.53
CA LEU A 30 4.54 -1.31 1.68
C LEU A 30 4.20 -2.78 1.98
N THR A 31 4.77 -3.74 1.22
CA THR A 31 4.42 -5.17 1.33
C THR A 31 4.46 -5.70 2.76
N ASP A 32 5.58 -5.52 3.45
CA ASP A 32 5.78 -6.05 4.80
C ASP A 32 4.80 -5.41 5.80
N ALA A 33 4.62 -4.09 5.72
CA ALA A 33 3.69 -3.36 6.59
C ALA A 33 2.24 -3.79 6.35
N MET A 34 1.84 -4.00 5.09
CA MET A 34 0.49 -4.42 4.76
C MET A 34 0.17 -5.86 5.17
N GLN A 35 1.16 -6.75 5.16
CA GLN A 35 0.98 -8.11 5.69
C GLN A 35 0.74 -8.12 7.20
N GLU A 36 1.40 -7.23 7.94
CA GLU A 36 1.14 -7.04 9.38
C GLU A 36 -0.25 -6.43 9.61
N ILE A 37 -0.63 -5.43 8.81
CA ILE A 37 -1.96 -4.81 8.87
C ILE A 37 -3.06 -5.82 8.53
N GLU A 38 -2.86 -6.71 7.55
CA GLU A 38 -3.84 -7.75 7.19
C GLU A 38 -4.18 -8.63 8.40
N GLN A 39 -3.16 -9.10 9.12
CA GLN A 39 -3.35 -9.93 10.31
C GLN A 39 -4.14 -9.16 11.39
N LEU A 40 -3.70 -7.94 11.70
CA LEU A 40 -4.36 -7.10 12.71
C LEU A 40 -5.82 -6.78 12.33
N TYR A 41 -6.08 -6.46 11.06
CA TYR A 41 -7.41 -6.07 10.60
C TYR A 41 -8.37 -7.26 10.54
N THR A 42 -7.92 -8.42 10.07
CA THR A 42 -8.75 -9.63 9.96
C THR A 42 -9.00 -10.29 11.32
N ASP A 43 -8.11 -10.13 12.29
CA ASP A 43 -8.34 -10.55 13.69
C ASP A 43 -9.53 -9.79 14.31
N GLU A 44 -9.69 -8.51 14.00
CA GLU A 44 -10.82 -7.69 14.45
C GLU A 44 -12.06 -7.82 13.55
N ASN A 45 -11.86 -8.18 12.27
CA ASN A 45 -12.91 -8.21 11.24
C ASN A 45 -12.91 -9.55 10.49
N SER A 46 -13.25 -10.64 11.20
CA SER A 46 -13.19 -12.01 10.67
C SER A 46 -14.06 -12.30 9.42
N HIS A 47 -15.00 -11.40 9.08
CA HIS A 47 -15.82 -11.49 7.87
C HIS A 47 -15.18 -10.81 6.65
N VAL A 48 -14.06 -10.10 6.83
CA VAL A 48 -13.35 -9.41 5.76
C VAL A 48 -12.12 -10.21 5.34
N SER A 49 -11.92 -10.39 4.03
CA SER A 49 -10.68 -10.86 3.44
C SER A 49 -10.02 -9.73 2.63
N ILE A 50 -8.69 -9.72 2.55
CA ILE A 50 -7.93 -8.71 1.81
C ILE A 50 -7.18 -9.39 0.68
N GLU A 51 -7.35 -8.91 -0.54
CA GLU A 51 -6.63 -9.36 -1.73
C GLU A 51 -5.67 -8.26 -2.17
N PHE A 52 -4.37 -8.56 -2.10
CA PHE A 52 -3.33 -7.60 -2.45
C PHE A 52 -2.85 -7.74 -3.89
N ASN A 53 -2.73 -6.61 -4.56
CA ASN A 53 -2.00 -6.43 -5.81
C ASN A 53 -0.80 -5.53 -5.54
N PHE A 54 0.36 -6.13 -5.26
CA PHE A 54 1.60 -5.41 -5.04
C PHE A 54 2.32 -5.10 -6.37
N GLY A 55 2.76 -3.86 -6.55
CA GLY A 55 3.44 -3.46 -7.77
C GLY A 55 4.11 -2.10 -7.69
N SER A 56 4.71 -1.67 -8.81
CA SER A 56 5.15 -0.28 -8.95
C SER A 56 3.91 0.63 -9.03
N SER A 57 3.96 1.83 -8.45
CA SER A 57 2.80 2.72 -8.45
C SER A 57 2.36 3.09 -9.87
N GLY A 58 3.29 3.24 -10.82
CA GLY A 58 2.95 3.50 -12.22
C GLY A 58 2.26 2.31 -12.89
N SER A 59 2.71 1.08 -12.66
CA SER A 59 2.03 -0.11 -13.21
C SER A 59 0.64 -0.31 -12.60
N LEU A 60 0.48 -0.10 -11.30
CA LEU A 60 -0.81 -0.23 -10.61
C LEU A 60 -1.80 0.84 -11.08
N GLN A 61 -1.36 2.09 -11.19
CA GLN A 61 -2.15 3.18 -11.79
C GLN A 61 -2.63 2.78 -13.19
N GLN A 62 -1.75 2.29 -14.07
CA GLN A 62 -2.16 1.85 -15.41
C GLN A 62 -3.19 0.72 -15.38
N GLN A 63 -3.10 -0.20 -14.42
CA GLN A 63 -4.11 -1.25 -14.25
C GLN A 63 -5.46 -0.68 -13.82
N ILE A 64 -5.48 0.27 -12.88
CA ILE A 64 -6.71 0.97 -12.44
C ILE A 64 -7.35 1.71 -13.61
N GLU A 65 -6.55 2.42 -14.42
CA GLU A 65 -7.02 3.10 -15.64
C GLU A 65 -7.59 2.14 -16.68
N GLN A 66 -7.12 0.90 -16.70
CA GLN A 66 -7.63 -0.16 -17.57
C GLN A 66 -8.84 -0.90 -16.98
N GLY A 67 -9.31 -0.50 -15.80
CA GLY A 67 -10.50 -1.06 -15.15
C GLY A 67 -10.23 -2.26 -14.24
N ALA A 68 -9.00 -2.43 -13.76
CA ALA A 68 -8.74 -3.41 -12.72
C ALA A 68 -9.55 -3.07 -11.44
N PRO A 69 -10.22 -4.06 -10.80
CA PRO A 69 -10.94 -3.81 -9.56
C PRO A 69 -9.96 -3.39 -8.46
N THR A 70 -10.25 -2.28 -7.79
CA THR A 70 -9.42 -1.74 -6.70
C THR A 70 -10.31 -0.90 -5.79
N ASP A 71 -10.42 -1.32 -4.53
CA ASP A 71 -11.15 -0.60 -3.49
C ASP A 71 -10.27 0.45 -2.82
N ILE A 72 -8.97 0.13 -2.66
CA ILE A 72 -7.98 1.04 -2.08
C ILE A 72 -6.72 1.02 -2.93
N PHE A 73 -6.25 2.21 -3.33
CA PHE A 73 -4.97 2.40 -3.99
C PHE A 73 -3.98 3.13 -3.06
N MET A 74 -2.84 2.50 -2.79
CA MET A 74 -1.76 3.08 -1.99
C MET A 74 -0.53 3.32 -2.86
N SER A 75 -0.44 4.52 -3.44
CA SER A 75 0.71 4.95 -4.23
C SER A 75 1.91 5.33 -3.37
N ALA A 76 3.12 5.12 -3.88
CA ALA A 76 4.35 5.63 -3.28
C ALA A 76 4.62 7.11 -3.63
N ALA A 77 3.87 7.69 -4.56
CA ALA A 77 4.03 9.09 -4.97
C ALA A 77 2.71 9.77 -5.35
N SER A 78 2.64 11.08 -5.11
CA SER A 78 1.48 11.92 -5.41
C SER A 78 1.18 12.04 -6.90
N LYS A 79 2.18 11.88 -7.77
CA LYS A 79 2.01 11.97 -9.24
C LYS A 79 0.93 11.01 -9.73
N GLN A 80 1.00 9.74 -9.35
CA GLN A 80 0.02 8.73 -9.78
C GLN A 80 -1.38 9.01 -9.21
N MET A 81 -1.47 9.53 -7.98
CA MET A 81 -2.75 9.95 -7.40
C MET A 81 -3.36 11.11 -8.18
N ASN A 82 -2.55 12.11 -8.56
CA ASN A 82 -3.01 13.23 -9.40
C ASN A 82 -3.52 12.74 -10.76
N GLU A 83 -2.82 11.82 -11.41
CA GLU A 83 -3.22 11.30 -12.72
C GLU A 83 -4.56 10.53 -12.67
N LEU A 84 -4.82 9.79 -11.58
CA LEU A 84 -6.11 9.13 -11.36
C LEU A 84 -7.22 10.13 -11.01
N GLU A 85 -6.91 11.16 -10.23
CA GLU A 85 -7.84 12.25 -9.89
C GLU A 85 -8.27 13.04 -11.13
N GLU A 86 -7.32 13.40 -12.01
CA GLU A 86 -7.60 14.08 -13.29
C GLU A 86 -8.49 13.28 -14.24
N LYS A 87 -8.56 11.95 -14.04
CA LYS A 87 -9.38 11.03 -14.83
C LYS A 87 -10.69 10.64 -14.15
N ASP A 88 -11.03 11.26 -13.02
CA ASP A 88 -12.19 10.95 -12.20
C ASP A 88 -12.24 9.46 -11.75
N LEU A 89 -11.06 8.87 -11.51
CA LEU A 89 -10.90 7.47 -11.06
C LEU A 89 -10.68 7.33 -9.56
N LEU A 90 -10.73 8.43 -8.80
CA LEU A 90 -10.69 8.43 -7.35
C LEU A 90 -12.04 8.88 -6.79
N LEU A 91 -12.42 8.34 -5.63
CA LEU A 91 -13.57 8.84 -4.88
C LEU A 91 -13.24 10.20 -4.28
N GLU A 92 -14.12 11.18 -4.47
CA GLU A 92 -13.98 12.52 -3.89
C GLU A 92 -13.76 12.45 -2.37
N ASP A 93 -12.90 13.34 -1.85
CA ASP A 93 -12.58 13.47 -0.42
C ASP A 93 -11.98 12.23 0.27
N THR A 94 -11.53 11.22 -0.49
CA THR A 94 -10.90 10.01 0.08
C THR A 94 -9.37 10.03 0.07
N ARG A 95 -8.76 10.93 -0.72
CA ARG A 95 -7.30 11.01 -0.85
C ARG A 95 -6.67 11.59 0.42
N ILE A 96 -5.70 10.87 0.97
CA ILE A 96 -4.93 11.28 2.15
C ILE A 96 -3.43 11.06 1.96
N ASP A 97 -2.62 12.02 2.39
CA ASP A 97 -1.17 11.88 2.49
C ASP A 97 -0.84 11.20 3.83
N LEU A 98 -0.90 9.86 3.83
CA LEU A 98 -0.75 9.06 5.06
C LEU A 98 0.70 8.89 5.50
N LEU A 99 1.62 8.75 4.54
CA LEU A 99 3.00 8.33 4.76
C LEU A 99 3.98 9.23 4.01
N GLN A 100 5.20 9.34 4.53
CA GLN A 100 6.33 9.96 3.86
C GLN A 100 7.52 9.01 3.88
N ASN A 101 8.43 9.18 2.92
CA ASN A 101 9.70 8.48 2.88
C ASN A 101 10.86 9.46 2.63
N GLU A 102 12.08 9.01 2.91
CA GLU A 102 13.33 9.75 2.67
C GLU A 102 14.28 8.89 1.84
N LEU A 103 14.91 9.51 0.83
CA LEU A 103 15.92 8.82 0.04
C LEU A 103 17.22 8.73 0.82
N VAL A 104 17.72 7.51 0.92
CA VAL A 104 19.00 7.22 1.55
C VAL A 104 19.90 6.46 0.59
N LEU A 105 21.20 6.68 0.73
CA LEU A 105 22.20 5.91 0.03
C LEU A 105 22.62 4.72 0.89
N VAL A 106 22.40 3.50 0.38
CA VAL A 106 22.83 2.27 1.05
C VAL A 106 24.13 1.80 0.42
N VAL A 107 25.17 1.61 1.25
CA VAL A 107 26.48 1.11 0.82
C VAL A 107 26.76 -0.29 1.43
N PRO A 108 27.55 -1.14 0.76
CA PRO A 108 27.94 -2.43 1.32
C PRO A 108 28.65 -2.30 2.67
N LYS A 109 28.46 -3.28 3.55
CA LYS A 109 29.12 -3.29 4.86
C LYS A 109 30.64 -3.29 4.71
N GLY A 110 31.31 -2.36 5.40
CA GLY A 110 32.76 -2.20 5.32
C GLY A 110 33.25 -1.38 4.12
N PHE A 111 32.33 -0.93 3.25
CA PHE A 111 32.65 0.08 2.25
C PHE A 111 32.89 1.42 2.94
N THR A 112 33.99 2.08 2.60
CA THR A 112 34.40 3.37 3.18
C THR A 112 34.68 4.35 2.05
N GLY A 113 34.59 5.66 2.32
CA GLY A 113 34.91 6.69 1.34
C GLY A 113 33.71 7.38 0.70
N ILE A 114 32.50 7.03 1.14
CA ILE A 114 31.26 7.73 0.84
C ILE A 114 30.73 8.38 2.12
N ALA A 115 30.73 9.70 2.15
CA ALA A 115 30.16 10.53 3.20
C ALA A 115 28.99 11.39 2.68
N GLU A 116 28.99 11.71 1.38
CA GLU A 116 27.97 12.50 0.70
C GLU A 116 27.71 12.00 -0.73
N PHE A 117 26.61 12.42 -1.35
CA PHE A 117 26.23 11.97 -2.70
C PHE A 117 27.26 12.35 -3.79
N SER A 118 27.97 13.46 -3.64
CA SER A 118 29.07 13.86 -4.55
C SER A 118 30.20 12.85 -4.59
N ASP A 119 30.38 12.04 -3.55
CA ASP A 119 31.39 10.98 -3.53
C ASP A 119 31.08 9.85 -4.53
N LEU A 120 29.83 9.73 -4.99
CA LEU A 120 29.43 8.75 -6.00
C LEU A 120 30.07 9.01 -7.38
N ALA A 121 30.60 10.21 -7.62
CA ALA A 121 31.28 10.58 -8.87
C ALA A 121 32.77 10.23 -8.87
N LYS A 122 33.31 9.65 -7.80
CA LYS A 122 34.72 9.25 -7.72
C LYS A 122 35.01 8.07 -8.64
N ASP A 123 36.22 8.03 -9.19
CA ASP A 123 36.66 7.00 -10.15
C ASP A 123 36.69 5.57 -9.57
N ASP A 124 36.71 5.43 -8.24
CA ASP A 124 36.66 4.14 -7.55
C ASP A 124 35.24 3.57 -7.41
N ILE A 125 34.21 4.34 -7.80
CA ILE A 125 32.81 3.89 -7.83
C ILE A 125 32.50 3.29 -9.21
N ALA A 126 32.58 1.96 -9.30
CA ALA A 126 32.38 1.25 -10.56
C ALA A 126 30.91 1.08 -10.98
N LEU A 127 29.98 1.05 -10.03
CA LEU A 127 28.57 0.77 -10.28
C LEU A 127 27.66 1.45 -9.25
N ILE A 128 26.57 2.02 -9.73
CA ILE A 128 25.46 2.54 -8.93
C ILE A 128 24.19 1.85 -9.44
N SER A 129 23.32 1.42 -8.53
CA SER A 129 22.04 0.81 -8.87
C SER A 129 20.90 1.69 -8.37
N ILE A 130 19.93 1.94 -9.25
CA ILE A 130 18.71 2.71 -8.96
C ILE A 130 17.49 1.91 -9.42
N GLY A 131 16.31 2.24 -8.91
CA GLY A 131 15.06 1.70 -9.46
C GLY A 131 14.83 2.19 -10.89
N ASP A 132 14.01 1.46 -11.67
CA ASP A 132 13.62 1.89 -13.02
C ASP A 132 12.86 3.23 -12.96
N PRO A 133 13.41 4.33 -13.50
CA PRO A 133 12.82 5.67 -13.38
C PRO A 133 11.47 5.84 -14.09
N GLU A 134 11.17 5.00 -15.08
CA GLU A 134 9.91 5.08 -15.82
C GLU A 134 8.73 4.57 -14.97
N SER A 135 8.99 3.64 -14.05
CA SER A 135 7.95 2.91 -13.31
C SER A 135 8.03 3.03 -11.79
N VAL A 136 9.22 3.24 -11.22
CA VAL A 136 9.49 3.25 -9.78
C VAL A 136 9.79 4.68 -9.29
N PRO A 137 8.99 5.26 -8.38
CA PRO A 137 9.23 6.62 -7.87
C PRO A 137 10.64 6.87 -7.32
N ALA A 138 11.20 5.92 -6.57
CA ALA A 138 12.58 6.01 -6.07
C ALA A 138 13.62 6.14 -7.19
N GLY A 139 13.41 5.47 -8.32
CA GLY A 139 14.26 5.61 -9.51
C GLY A 139 14.15 7.00 -10.14
N LYS A 140 12.91 7.52 -10.22
CA LYS A 140 12.67 8.88 -10.74
C LYS A 140 13.36 9.94 -9.89
N TYR A 141 13.23 9.85 -8.56
CA TYR A 141 13.88 10.80 -7.67
C TYR A 141 15.41 10.77 -7.76
N ALA A 142 16.00 9.62 -8.07
CA ALA A 142 17.44 9.48 -8.24
C ALA A 142 17.99 10.10 -9.55
N GLN A 143 17.12 10.46 -10.51
CA GLN A 143 17.52 11.16 -11.74
C GLN A 143 17.58 12.68 -11.60
N GLU A 144 16.87 13.25 -10.61
CA GLU A 144 16.80 14.70 -10.35
C GLU A 144 18.02 15.20 -9.55
#